data_AF-A0A1A8DUD9-F1
#
_entry.id   AF-A0A1A8DUD9-F1
#
_cell.length_a   1.000
_cell.length_b   1.000
_cell.length_c   1.000
_cell.angle_alpha   90.00
_cell.angle_beta   90.00
_cell.angle_gamma   90.00
#
_symmetry.space_group_name_H-M   'P 1'
#
loop_
_entity.id
_entity.type
_entity.pdbx_description
1 polymer ?
#
loop_
_entity_poly.entity_id
_entity_poly.type
_entity_poly.pdbx_seq_one_letter_code
_entity_poly.pdbx_strand_id
1 'polypeptide(L)' 'LDAVWGQIRYSIPEEQEHGAFVGNIAEDLGLDLDKLSVRRFRLVSGSKKQYVEVNLENGVLFVNERIDR' A
#
# COMPACT_ATOMS: atom_id res chain seq x y z
N LEU A 1 -20.66 0.45 14.67
CA LEU A 1 -19.67 0.61 13.59
C LEU A 1 -18.54 -0.34 13.93
N ASP A 2 -18.54 -1.53 13.33
CA ASP A 2 -17.51 -2.54 13.58
C ASP A 2 -16.29 -2.17 12.74
N ALA A 3 -15.25 -1.67 13.39
CA ALA A 3 -13.99 -1.34 12.73
C ALA A 3 -13.13 -2.60 12.75
N VAL A 4 -12.98 -3.25 11.59
CA VAL A 4 -12.04 -4.36 11.44
C VAL A 4 -10.63 -3.79 11.45
N TRP A 5 -9.81 -4.23 12.39
CA TRP A 5 -8.38 -3.91 12.44
C TRP A 5 -7.59 -5.08 11.87
N GLY A 6 -6.62 -4.79 11.01
CA GLY A 6 -5.68 -5.76 10.47
C GLY A 6 -4.30 -5.11 10.40
N GLN A 7 -3.27 -5.88 10.75
CA GLN A 7 -1.89 -5.45 10.58
C GLN A 7 -1.20 -6.38 9.60
N ILE A 8 -0.70 -5.79 8.52
CA ILE A 8 0.03 -6.49 7.48
C ILE A 8 1.44 -5.95 7.48
N ARG A 9 2.42 -6.85 7.35
CA ARG A 9 3.83 -6.49 7.44
C ARG A 9 4.54 -6.94 6.17
N TYR A 10 4.90 -5.97 5.34
CA TYR A 10 5.75 -6.20 4.17
C TYR A 10 7.20 -5.87 4.53
N SER A 11 8.12 -6.69 4.02
CA SER A 11 9.55 -6.42 4.07
C SER A 11 10.03 -6.21 2.66
N ILE A 12 10.55 -5.01 2.40
CA ILE A 12 11.16 -4.67 1.11
C ILE A 12 12.61 -4.30 1.33
N PRO A 13 13.51 -4.68 0.41
CA PRO A 13 14.89 -4.21 0.46
C PRO A 13 14.93 -2.68 0.29
N GLU A 14 15.91 -2.05 0.94
CA GLU A 14 16.28 -0.67 0.67
C GLU A 14 16.79 -0.52 -0.78
N GLU A 15 16.77 0.68 -1.34
CA GLU A 15 17.23 0.97 -2.73
C GLU A 15 16.35 0.46 -3.89
N GLN A 16 15.11 0.04 -3.61
CA GLN A 16 14.17 -0.31 -4.68
C GLN A 16 13.89 0.87 -5.63
N GLU A 17 13.80 0.55 -6.93
CA GLU A 17 13.49 1.52 -7.97
C GLU A 17 12.07 2.07 -7.80
N HIS A 18 11.85 3.30 -8.27
CA HIS A 18 10.50 3.86 -8.33
C HIS A 18 9.61 2.94 -9.18
N GLY A 19 8.45 2.57 -8.66
CA GLY A 19 7.53 1.61 -9.26
C GLY A 19 7.80 0.14 -8.90
N ALA A 20 8.79 -0.15 -8.06
CA ALA A 20 9.04 -1.51 -7.60
C ALA A 20 7.84 -2.08 -6.84
N PHE A 21 7.50 -3.34 -7.14
CA PHE A 21 6.41 -4.06 -6.48
C PHE A 21 6.76 -4.37 -5.02
N VAL A 22 5.88 -3.99 -4.10
CA VAL A 22 6.01 -4.26 -2.66
C VAL A 22 5.14 -5.44 -2.25
N GLY A 23 3.87 -5.44 -2.65
CA GLY A 23 2.88 -6.45 -2.25
C GLY A 23 1.46 -6.08 -2.64
N ASN A 24 0.53 -7.02 -2.57
CA ASN A 24 -0.88 -6.80 -2.86
C ASN A 24 -1.67 -6.57 -1.56
N ILE A 25 -2.13 -5.35 -1.32
CA ILE A 25 -2.92 -5.01 -0.12
C ILE A 25 -4.40 -5.34 -0.30
N ALA A 26 -4.91 -5.33 -1.54
CA ALA A 26 -6.28 -5.74 -1.85
C ALA A 26 -6.50 -7.19 -1.42
N GLU A 27 -5.66 -8.10 -1.90
CA GLU A 27 -5.83 -9.53 -1.59
C GLU A 27 -5.61 -9.86 -0.12
N ASP A 28 -4.60 -9.25 0.51
CA ASP A 28 -4.26 -9.52 1.91
C ASP A 28 -5.37 -9.04 2.88
N LEU A 29 -6.00 -7.90 2.57
CA LEU A 29 -7.17 -7.41 3.30
C LEU A 29 -8.51 -8.03 2.82
N GLY A 30 -8.49 -8.86 1.78
CA GLY A 30 -9.71 -9.38 1.15
C GLY A 30 -10.62 -8.29 0.58
N LEU A 31 -10.03 -7.19 0.11
CA LEU A 31 -10.71 -6.07 -0.55
C LEU A 31 -10.63 -6.23 -2.06
N ASP A 32 -11.78 -6.33 -2.73
CA ASP A 32 -11.81 -6.26 -4.19
C ASP A 32 -11.37 -4.88 -4.70
N LEU A 33 -10.80 -4.84 -5.91
CA LEU A 33 -10.41 -3.60 -6.60
C LEU A 33 -11.57 -2.59 -6.70
N ASP A 34 -12.77 -3.11 -6.95
CA ASP A 34 -14.01 -2.34 -6.98
C ASP A 34 -14.29 -1.71 -5.60
N LYS A 35 -14.05 -2.46 -4.52
CA LYS A 35 -14.20 -1.97 -3.14
C LYS A 35 -13.13 -0.95 -2.76
N LEU A 36 -11.90 -1.07 -3.25
CA LEU A 36 -10.84 -0.08 -3.01
C LEU A 36 -11.22 1.30 -3.58
N SER A 37 -11.72 1.31 -4.81
CA SER A 37 -12.19 2.54 -5.48
C SER A 37 -13.42 3.12 -4.78
N VAL A 38 -14.42 2.28 -4.45
CA VAL A 38 -15.65 2.70 -3.77
C VAL A 38 -15.39 3.22 -2.35
N ARG A 39 -14.47 2.61 -1.61
CA ARG A 39 -14.12 3.05 -0.23
C ARG A 39 -13.13 4.22 -0.19
N ARG A 40 -12.70 4.78 -1.34
CA ARG A 40 -11.62 5.77 -1.41
C ARG A 40 -10.44 5.34 -0.55
N PHE A 41 -9.95 4.12 -0.78
CA PHE A 41 -8.79 3.64 -0.05
C PHE A 41 -7.65 4.64 -0.22
N ARG A 42 -7.04 5.05 0.89
CA ARG A 42 -5.97 6.03 0.88
C ARG A 42 -4.91 5.57 1.86
N LEU A 43 -3.70 5.41 1.35
CA LEU A 43 -2.55 5.20 2.22
C LEU A 43 -2.26 6.51 2.98
N VAL A 44 -2.29 6.45 4.30
CA VAL A 44 -1.87 7.56 5.16
C VAL A 44 -0.58 7.14 5.85
N SER A 45 0.55 7.68 5.39
CA SER A 45 1.81 7.52 6.12
C SER A 45 1.79 8.46 7.32
N GLY A 46 2.05 7.93 8.52
CA GLY A 46 2.26 8.75 9.72
C GLY A 46 3.54 9.59 9.65
N SER A 47 4.43 9.26 8.71
CA SER A 47 5.69 9.94 8.47
C SER A 47 5.54 10.96 7.34
N LYS A 48 6.24 12.10 7.44
CA LYS A 48 6.25 13.17 6.43
C LYS A 48 6.59 12.72 5.00
N LYS A 49 7.18 11.53 4.84
CA LYS A 49 7.51 10.93 3.55
C LYS A 49 6.66 9.67 3.29
N GLN A 50 5.99 9.66 2.14
CA GLN A 50 5.34 8.48 1.57
C GLN A 50 6.32 7.80 0.61
N TYR A 51 7.14 6.89 1.12
CA TYR A 51 8.05 6.10 0.29
C TYR A 51 7.33 5.05 -0.55
N VAL A 52 6.15 4.64 -0.12
CA VAL A 52 5.30 3.65 -0.79
C VAL A 52 3.95 4.27 -1.12
N GLU A 53 3.37 3.82 -2.22
CA GLU A 53 2.05 4.20 -2.69
C GLU A 53 1.26 2.94 -3.07
N VAL A 54 -0.07 3.06 -3.09
CA VAL A 54 -0.99 1.98 -3.46
C VAL A 54 -1.68 2.34 -4.76
N ASN A 55 -1.62 1.44 -5.73
CA ASN A 55 -2.38 1.56 -6.97
C ASN A 55 -3.81 1.08 -6.71
N LEU A 56 -4.78 1.98 -6.80
CA LEU A 56 -6.20 1.65 -6.58
C LEU A 56 -6.84 0.87 -7.72
N GLU A 57 -6.25 0.89 -8.91
CA GLU A 57 -6.71 0.10 -10.06
C GLU A 57 -6.38 -1.38 -9.88
N ASN A 58 -5.24 -1.71 -9.27
CA ASN A 58 -4.76 -3.10 -9.12
C ASN A 58 -4.61 -3.55 -7.66
N GLY A 59 -4.81 -2.66 -6.68
CA GLY A 59 -4.69 -2.96 -5.26
C GLY A 59 -3.27 -3.26 -4.79
N VAL A 60 -2.28 -2.89 -5.60
CA VAL A 60 -0.86 -3.21 -5.39
C VAL A 60 -0.14 -2.04 -4.73
N LEU A 61 0.64 -2.32 -3.70
CA LEU A 61 1.62 -1.42 -3.13
C LEU A 61 2.89 -1.41 -4.00
N PHE A 62 3.38 -0.23 -4.30
CA PHE A 62 4.61 0.01 -5.04
C PHE A 62 5.45 1.10 -4.38
N VAL A 63 6.75 1.12 -4.69
CA VAL A 63 7.69 2.12 -4.18
C VAL A 63 7.53 3.42 -4.96
N ASN A 64 7.24 4.53 -4.28
CA ASN A 64 7.08 5.85 -4.87
C ASN A 64 8.33 6.73 -4.72
N GLU A 65 9.16 6.53 -3.71
CA GLU A 65 10.45 7.23 -3.61
C GLU A 65 11.50 6.23 -3.15
N ARG A 66 12.72 6.37 -3.67
CA ARG A 66 13.86 5.54 -3.24
C ARG A 66 13.98 5.66 -1.72
N ILE A 67 13.90 4.51 -1.05
CA ILE A 67 14.09 4.42 0.39
C ILE A 67 15.58 4.53 0.64
N ASP A 68 16.00 5.73 1.04
CA ASP A 68 17.34 6.04 1.54
C ASP A 68 17.22 6.16 3.07
N ARG A 69 17.98 5.36 3.81
CA ARG A 69 17.83 5.19 5.27
C ARG A 69 18.53 6.28 6.08
#